data_AF-A0A5J5EVL8-F1
#
_entry.id   AF-A0A5J5EVL8-F1
#
_cell.length_a   1.000
_cell.length_b   1.000
_cell.length_c   1.000
_cell.angle_alpha   90.00
_cell.angle_beta   90.00
_cell.angle_gamma   90.00
#
_symmetry.space_group_name_H-M   'P 1'
#
loop_
_entity.id
_entity.type
_entity.pdbx_description
1 polymer ?
#
loop_
_entity_poly.entity_id
_entity_poly.type
_entity_poly.pdbx_seq_one_letter_code
_entity_poly.pdbx_strand_id
1 'polypeptide(L)'
;MDDTTTKTVNIETIPVEIHLGIIAAVLQLEDDYINIAVGTHLRQLRHASPTIFRVWTVHAATLTLRVARERLAALKPYALETRRRQVRAAFRALVRYAALVLAPVLEDPMDEVLHRTRLAKNTGIACADSDIAYYAAAMVHDSIDTLDCLSPGYGPDELAWIGRRSPPPPFAQGITDTYDYHREVQRPQMEENFDSV
;
A
#
# COMPACT_ATOMS: atom_id res chain seq x y z
N MET A 1 -55.08 12.73 10.19
CA MET A 1 -54.61 11.36 10.50
C MET A 1 -53.83 10.95 9.28
N ASP A 2 -52.51 11.08 9.34
CA ASP A 2 -51.64 10.68 8.24
C ASP A 2 -51.47 9.16 8.33
N ASP A 3 -51.99 8.48 7.31
CA ASP A 3 -51.91 7.03 7.14
C ASP A 3 -50.49 6.68 6.68
N THR A 4 -49.56 6.56 7.62
CA THR A 4 -48.20 6.05 7.36
C THR A 4 -48.21 4.53 7.35
N THR A 5 -48.90 3.93 6.37
CA THR A 5 -48.76 2.50 6.10
C THR A 5 -47.41 2.26 5.42
N THR A 6 -46.41 1.84 6.20
CA THR A 6 -45.09 1.44 5.70
C THR A 6 -45.25 0.23 4.77
N LYS A 7 -45.31 0.46 3.45
CA LYS A 7 -45.28 -0.62 2.47
C LYS A 7 -43.91 -1.27 2.48
N THR A 8 -43.82 -2.47 3.05
CA THR A 8 -42.66 -3.34 2.93
C THR A 8 -42.52 -3.79 1.48
N VAL A 9 -41.55 -3.22 0.77
CA VAL A 9 -41.17 -3.65 -0.58
C VAL A 9 -40.34 -4.93 -0.45
N ASN A 10 -40.80 -6.02 -1.05
CA ASN A 10 -40.04 -7.25 -1.11
C ASN A 10 -38.87 -7.07 -2.10
N ILE A 11 -37.67 -7.47 -1.71
CA ILE A 11 -36.47 -7.40 -2.53
C ILE A 11 -36.65 -8.11 -3.88
N GLU A 12 -37.50 -9.13 -3.95
CA GLU A 12 -37.74 -9.91 -5.17
C GLU A 12 -38.57 -9.18 -6.24
N THR A 13 -39.27 -8.11 -5.86
CA THR A 13 -40.13 -7.35 -6.79
C THR A 13 -39.45 -6.10 -7.34
N ILE A 14 -38.17 -5.90 -7.00
CA ILE A 14 -37.39 -4.73 -7.42
C ILE A 14 -36.83 -4.99 -8.84
N PRO A 15 -36.71 -3.96 -9.70
CA PRO A 15 -36.13 -4.12 -11.03
C PRO A 15 -34.71 -4.69 -11.02
N VAL A 16 -34.36 -5.43 -12.07
CA VAL A 16 -33.06 -6.10 -12.22
C VAL A 16 -31.89 -5.12 -12.14
N GLU A 17 -32.09 -3.91 -12.65
CA GLU A 17 -31.09 -2.83 -12.66
C GLU A 17 -30.70 -2.42 -11.24
N ILE A 18 -31.66 -2.45 -10.30
CA ILE A 18 -31.39 -2.16 -8.90
C ILE A 18 -30.63 -3.30 -8.24
N HIS A 19 -30.92 -4.56 -8.58
CA HIS A 19 -30.13 -5.70 -8.12
C HIS A 19 -28.68 -5.62 -8.61
N LEU A 20 -28.47 -5.24 -9.87
CA LEU A 20 -27.12 -4.98 -10.41
C LEU A 20 -26.42 -3.87 -9.62
N GLY A 21 -27.14 -2.79 -9.29
CA GLY A 21 -26.64 -1.69 -8.46
C GLY A 21 -26.24 -2.14 -7.05
N ILE A 22 -27.06 -2.95 -6.38
CA ILE A 22 -26.78 -3.51 -5.06
C ILE A 22 -25.52 -4.39 -5.12
N ILE A 23 -25.43 -5.30 -6.09
CA ILE A 23 -24.26 -6.17 -6.22
C ILE A 23 -23.01 -5.34 -6.51
N ALA A 24 -23.07 -4.34 -7.40
CA ALA A 24 -21.95 -3.46 -7.67
C ALA A 24 -21.49 -2.71 -6.40
N ALA A 25 -22.42 -2.17 -5.62
CA ALA A 25 -22.11 -1.50 -4.35
C ALA A 25 -21.46 -2.47 -3.35
N VAL A 26 -21.93 -3.72 -3.27
CA VAL A 26 -21.34 -4.74 -2.41
C VAL A 26 -19.92 -5.08 -2.84
N LEU A 27 -19.69 -5.21 -4.15
CA LEU A 27 -18.34 -5.43 -4.68
C LEU A 27 -17.42 -4.23 -4.47
N GLN A 28 -17.97 -3.03 -4.23
CA GLN A 28 -17.22 -1.83 -3.90
C GLN A 28 -16.83 -1.71 -2.41
N LEU A 29 -17.39 -2.53 -1.50
CA LEU A 29 -17.15 -2.41 -0.06
C LEU A 29 -15.71 -2.73 0.39
N GLU A 30 -15.02 -3.64 -0.30
CA GLU A 30 -13.70 -4.12 0.12
C GLU A 30 -12.60 -3.44 -0.68
N ASP A 31 -11.91 -2.45 -0.13
CA ASP A 31 -10.95 -1.61 -0.87
C ASP A 31 -9.87 -2.44 -1.60
N ASP A 32 -9.39 -3.51 -0.96
CA ASP A 32 -8.20 -4.22 -1.42
C ASP A 32 -8.52 -5.28 -2.47
N TYR A 33 -9.60 -6.06 -2.30
CA TYR A 33 -9.86 -7.20 -3.19
C TYR A 33 -11.34 -7.52 -3.42
N ILE A 34 -11.75 -7.52 -4.69
CA ILE A 34 -13.12 -7.85 -5.12
C ILE A 34 -13.49 -9.30 -4.74
N ASN A 35 -12.53 -10.23 -4.76
CA ASN A 35 -12.77 -11.64 -4.39
C ASN A 35 -13.18 -11.81 -2.91
N ILE A 36 -12.70 -10.94 -2.00
CA ILE A 36 -13.12 -10.92 -0.60
C ILE A 36 -14.58 -10.53 -0.54
N ALA A 37 -14.98 -9.43 -1.18
CA ALA A 37 -16.38 -9.00 -1.24
C ALA A 37 -17.31 -10.08 -1.81
N VAL A 38 -16.84 -10.84 -2.82
CA VAL A 38 -17.57 -11.99 -3.37
C VAL A 38 -17.72 -13.12 -2.35
N GLY A 39 -16.64 -13.42 -1.62
CA GLY A 39 -16.56 -14.53 -0.68
C GLY A 39 -17.32 -14.29 0.64
N THR A 40 -17.34 -13.06 1.12
CA THR A 40 -17.93 -12.67 2.40
C THR A 40 -19.36 -12.14 2.22
N HIS A 41 -19.50 -11.00 1.56
CA HIS A 41 -20.75 -10.23 1.52
C HIS A 41 -21.71 -10.75 0.45
N LEU A 42 -21.23 -10.91 -0.79
CA LEU A 42 -22.07 -11.34 -1.89
C LEU A 42 -22.52 -12.80 -1.74
N ARG A 43 -21.70 -13.65 -1.08
CA ARG A 43 -22.12 -15.01 -0.74
C ARG A 43 -23.37 -15.00 0.14
N GLN A 44 -23.38 -14.19 1.21
CA GLN A 44 -24.52 -14.08 2.11
C GLN A 44 -25.77 -13.57 1.39
N LEU A 45 -25.63 -12.53 0.57
CA LEU A 45 -26.74 -11.98 -0.21
C LEU A 45 -27.34 -12.98 -1.22
N ARG A 46 -26.49 -13.78 -1.87
CA ARG A 46 -26.94 -14.84 -2.77
C ARG A 46 -27.71 -15.94 -2.05
N HIS A 47 -27.33 -16.27 -0.81
CA HIS A 47 -28.08 -17.22 0.01
C HIS A 47 -29.42 -16.65 0.48
N ALA A 48 -29.48 -15.36 0.76
CA ALA A 48 -30.68 -14.70 1.25
C ALA A 48 -31.72 -14.38 0.15
N SER A 49 -31.30 -14.27 -1.12
CA SER A 49 -32.19 -13.90 -2.23
C SER A 49 -31.94 -14.74 -3.49
N PRO A 50 -32.92 -15.57 -3.90
CA PRO A 50 -32.86 -16.32 -5.16
C PRO A 50 -32.70 -15.41 -6.40
N THR A 51 -33.30 -14.23 -6.38
CA THR A 51 -33.19 -13.25 -7.47
C THR A 51 -31.77 -12.73 -7.59
N ILE A 52 -31.12 -12.33 -6.48
CA ILE A 52 -29.71 -11.91 -6.48
C ILE A 52 -28.80 -13.05 -6.96
N PHE A 53 -29.07 -14.30 -6.54
CA PHE A 53 -28.34 -15.46 -7.05
C PHE A 53 -28.44 -15.61 -8.57
N ARG A 54 -29.64 -15.46 -9.16
CA ARG A 54 -29.84 -15.53 -10.61
C ARG A 54 -29.14 -14.37 -11.33
N VAL A 55 -29.31 -13.14 -10.84
CA VAL A 55 -28.66 -11.95 -11.41
C VAL A 55 -27.15 -12.10 -11.40
N TRP A 56 -26.56 -12.54 -10.27
CA TRP A 56 -25.13 -12.80 -10.19
C TRP A 56 -24.68 -13.88 -11.18
N THR A 57 -25.38 -15.01 -11.23
CA THR A 57 -25.02 -16.12 -12.12
C THR A 57 -24.96 -15.69 -13.59
N VAL A 58 -25.82 -14.76 -14.01
CA VAL A 58 -25.84 -14.25 -15.39
C VAL A 58 -24.83 -13.12 -15.62
N HIS A 59 -24.66 -12.21 -14.66
CA HIS A 59 -23.96 -10.94 -14.85
C HIS A 59 -22.61 -10.84 -14.13
N ALA A 60 -22.15 -11.89 -13.44
CA ALA A 60 -20.94 -11.85 -12.60
C ALA A 60 -19.73 -11.26 -13.33
N ALA A 61 -19.38 -11.81 -14.50
CA ALA A 61 -18.20 -11.36 -15.25
C ALA A 61 -18.29 -9.87 -15.62
N THR A 62 -19.43 -9.42 -16.15
CA THR A 62 -19.63 -8.03 -16.57
C THR A 62 -19.63 -7.07 -15.38
N LEU A 63 -20.24 -7.46 -14.24
CA LEU A 63 -20.24 -6.68 -13.02
C LEU A 63 -18.84 -6.56 -12.41
N THR A 64 -18.11 -7.67 -12.31
CA THR A 64 -16.74 -7.69 -11.81
C THR A 64 -15.84 -6.83 -12.69
N LEU A 65 -15.94 -6.95 -14.02
CA LEU A 65 -15.19 -6.14 -14.98
C LEU A 65 -15.49 -4.65 -14.80
N ARG A 66 -16.78 -4.28 -14.71
CA ARG A 66 -17.20 -2.89 -14.52
C ARG A 66 -16.66 -2.32 -13.21
N VAL A 67 -16.84 -3.02 -12.09
CA VAL A 67 -16.37 -2.58 -10.78
C VAL A 67 -14.85 -2.49 -10.74
N ALA A 68 -14.14 -3.43 -11.36
CA ALA A 68 -12.68 -3.38 -11.47
C ALA A 68 -12.21 -2.13 -12.20
N ARG A 69 -12.86 -1.77 -13.32
CA ARG A 69 -12.57 -0.52 -14.07
C ARG A 69 -12.86 0.74 -13.29
N GLU A 70 -14.00 0.79 -12.59
CA GLU A 70 -14.37 1.92 -11.73
C GLU A 70 -13.33 2.11 -10.61
N ARG A 71 -12.89 1.01 -9.99
CA ARG A 71 -11.84 1.03 -8.97
C ARG A 71 -10.47 1.43 -9.51
N LEU A 72 -10.06 0.92 -10.67
CA LEU A 72 -8.82 1.34 -11.33
C LEU A 72 -8.83 2.85 -11.63
N ALA A 73 -9.95 3.37 -12.11
CA ALA A 73 -10.12 4.80 -12.36
C ALA A 73 -10.01 5.63 -11.07
N ALA A 74 -10.61 5.15 -9.97
CA ALA A 74 -10.51 5.81 -8.65
C ALA A 74 -9.11 5.70 -8.03
N LEU A 75 -8.38 4.61 -8.29
CA LEU A 75 -7.06 4.35 -7.75
C LEU A 75 -5.96 5.20 -8.42
N LYS A 76 -6.13 5.52 -9.71
CA LYS A 76 -5.17 6.31 -10.50
C LYS A 76 -4.64 7.58 -9.82
N PRO A 77 -5.48 8.52 -9.31
CA PRO A 77 -4.97 9.72 -8.62
C PRO A 77 -4.18 9.40 -7.34
N TYR A 78 -4.62 8.39 -6.57
CA TYR A 78 -3.91 7.96 -5.37
C TYR A 78 -2.55 7.34 -5.72
N ALA A 79 -2.50 6.49 -6.76
CA ALA A 79 -1.28 5.87 -7.23
C ALA A 79 -0.25 6.90 -7.69
N LEU A 80 -0.69 7.92 -8.44
CA LEU A 80 0.14 9.04 -8.87
C LEU A 80 0.76 9.79 -7.69
N GLU A 81 -0.04 10.10 -6.67
CA GLU A 81 0.41 10.83 -5.50
C GLU A 81 1.37 9.98 -4.65
N THR A 82 1.05 8.71 -4.42
CA THR A 82 1.92 7.75 -3.73
C THR A 82 3.27 7.63 -4.43
N ARG A 83 3.29 7.56 -5.77
CA ARG A 83 4.54 7.53 -6.54
C ARG A 83 5.35 8.80 -6.35
N ARG A 84 4.72 9.98 -6.40
CA ARG A 84 5.42 11.26 -6.17
C ARG A 84 6.06 11.30 -4.79
N ARG A 85 5.36 10.81 -3.77
CA ARG A 85 5.90 10.71 -2.39
C ARG A 85 7.08 9.76 -2.34
N GLN A 86 6.97 8.58 -2.93
CA GLN A 86 8.05 7.60 -3.01
C GLN A 86 9.31 8.19 -3.66
N VAL A 87 9.17 8.82 -4.83
CA VAL A 87 10.31 9.43 -5.54
C VAL A 87 10.95 10.55 -4.72
N ARG A 88 10.13 11.43 -4.10
CA ARG A 88 10.64 12.51 -3.25
C ARG A 88 11.36 11.98 -2.00
N ALA A 89 10.81 10.96 -1.36
CA ALA A 89 11.40 10.36 -0.16
C ALA A 89 12.73 9.66 -0.50
N ALA A 90 12.77 8.88 -1.59
CA ALA A 90 13.99 8.25 -2.08
C ALA A 90 15.08 9.28 -2.42
N PHE A 91 14.72 10.36 -3.14
CA PHE A 91 15.66 11.43 -3.47
C PHE A 91 16.17 12.14 -2.21
N ARG A 92 15.29 12.39 -1.22
CA ARG A 92 15.67 12.98 0.05
C ARG A 92 16.65 12.08 0.82
N ALA A 93 16.39 10.78 0.89
CA ALA A 93 17.28 9.81 1.52
C ALA A 93 18.67 9.83 0.87
N LEU A 94 18.73 9.80 -0.47
CA LEU A 94 19.97 9.90 -1.24
C LEU A 94 20.75 11.19 -0.95
N VAL A 95 20.06 12.34 -0.96
CA VAL A 95 20.69 13.64 -0.68
C VAL A 95 21.22 13.70 0.75
N ARG A 96 20.48 13.18 1.74
CA ARG A 96 20.92 13.16 3.14
C ARG A 96 22.12 12.24 3.33
N TYR A 97 22.10 11.07 2.70
CA TYR A 97 23.23 10.15 2.71
C TYR A 97 24.48 10.78 2.07
N ALA A 98 24.33 11.41 0.90
CA ALA A 98 25.43 12.13 0.26
C ALA A 98 25.98 13.26 1.14
N ALA A 99 25.12 14.03 1.82
CA ALA A 99 25.53 15.08 2.74
C ALA A 99 26.30 14.53 3.96
N LEU A 100 25.96 13.34 4.45
CA LEU A 100 26.70 12.66 5.51
C LEU A 100 28.08 12.20 5.02
N VAL A 101 28.14 11.55 3.86
CA VAL A 101 29.39 11.03 3.28
C VAL A 101 30.36 12.15 2.91
N LEU A 102 29.84 13.25 2.37
CA LEU A 102 30.63 14.40 1.92
C LEU A 102 30.81 15.47 3.02
N ALA A 103 30.45 15.16 4.27
CA ALA A 103 30.58 16.10 5.38
C ALA A 103 32.06 16.50 5.57
N PRO A 104 32.38 17.80 5.60
CA PRO A 104 33.75 18.25 5.80
C PRO A 104 34.23 17.89 7.21
N VAL A 105 35.54 17.70 7.34
CA VAL A 105 36.21 17.61 8.66
C VAL A 105 36.20 19.01 9.26
N LEU A 106 35.84 19.13 10.54
CA LEU A 106 35.83 20.39 11.26
C LEU A 106 37.10 20.52 12.12
N GLU A 107 37.48 21.76 12.44
CA GLU A 107 38.70 22.02 13.22
C GLU A 107 38.58 21.56 14.68
N ASP A 108 37.40 21.71 15.29
CA ASP A 108 37.10 21.20 16.62
C ASP A 108 36.54 19.76 16.55
N PRO A 109 37.24 18.76 17.15
CA PRO A 109 36.76 17.38 17.20
C PRO A 109 35.37 17.23 17.81
N MET A 110 34.99 18.06 18.78
CA MET A 110 33.68 17.99 19.42
C MET A 110 32.56 18.46 18.48
N ASP A 111 32.80 19.56 17.77
CA ASP A 111 31.87 20.07 16.76
C ASP A 111 31.74 19.09 15.59
N GLU A 112 32.82 18.43 15.19
CA GLU A 112 32.80 17.39 14.16
C GLU A 112 31.88 16.22 14.56
N VAL A 113 32.03 15.70 15.77
CA VAL A 113 31.20 14.62 16.30
C VAL A 113 29.73 15.06 16.33
N LEU A 114 29.41 16.22 16.90
CA LEU A 114 28.05 16.73 16.97
C LEU A 114 27.43 16.93 15.57
N HIS A 115 28.21 17.45 14.63
CA HIS A 115 27.80 17.66 13.25
C HIS A 115 27.48 16.33 12.56
N ARG A 116 28.39 15.35 12.64
CA ARG A 116 28.21 14.03 12.04
C ARG A 116 27.04 13.27 12.65
N THR A 117 26.87 13.31 13.97
CA THR A 117 25.71 12.69 14.63
C THR A 117 24.39 13.30 14.15
N ARG A 118 24.33 14.63 13.95
CA ARG A 118 23.14 15.30 13.42
C ARG A 118 22.84 14.87 11.98
N LEU A 119 23.86 14.78 11.13
CA LEU A 119 23.71 14.31 9.75
C LEU A 119 23.26 12.84 9.69
N ALA A 120 23.83 11.98 10.53
CA ALA A 120 23.44 10.58 10.64
C ALA A 120 21.98 10.43 11.06
N LYS A 121 21.54 11.19 12.09
CA LYS A 121 20.14 11.21 12.52
C LYS A 121 19.19 11.64 11.39
N ASN A 122 19.52 12.72 10.69
CA ASN A 122 18.70 13.21 9.56
C ASN A 122 18.65 12.21 8.40
N THR A 123 19.74 11.47 8.18
CA THR A 123 19.81 10.40 7.19
C THR A 123 18.90 9.24 7.59
N GLY A 124 18.99 8.78 8.85
CA GLY A 124 18.12 7.72 9.37
C GLY A 124 16.63 8.04 9.22
N ILE A 125 16.21 9.28 9.55
CA ILE A 125 14.82 9.73 9.36
C ILE A 125 14.43 9.69 7.87
N ALA A 126 15.29 10.18 6.97
CA ALA A 126 14.98 10.19 5.55
C ALA A 126 14.92 8.78 4.93
N CYS A 127 15.75 7.85 5.41
CA CYS A 127 15.66 6.44 5.02
C CYS A 127 14.34 5.82 5.47
N ALA A 128 13.95 6.01 6.74
CA ALA A 128 12.67 5.50 7.26
C ALA A 128 11.47 6.05 6.47
N ASP A 129 11.46 7.35 6.16
CA ASP A 129 10.43 7.97 5.29
C ASP A 129 10.38 7.30 3.90
N SER A 130 11.56 7.01 3.33
CA SER A 130 11.68 6.34 2.03
C SER A 130 11.12 4.92 2.06
N ASP A 131 11.39 4.18 3.12
CA ASP A 131 10.90 2.81 3.28
C ASP A 131 9.37 2.78 3.43
N ILE A 132 8.81 3.65 4.28
CA ILE A 132 7.35 3.80 4.42
C ILE A 132 6.71 4.12 3.06
N ALA A 133 7.29 5.06 2.31
CA ALA A 133 6.77 5.44 1.00
C ALA A 133 6.92 4.30 -0.04
N TYR A 134 7.95 3.48 0.08
CA TYR A 134 8.13 2.28 -0.74
C TYR A 134 7.06 1.24 -0.46
N TYR A 135 6.77 0.92 0.81
CA TYR A 135 5.70 -0.01 1.18
C TYR A 135 4.34 0.47 0.70
N ALA A 136 4.02 1.76 0.87
CA ALA A 136 2.78 2.32 0.36
C ALA A 136 2.65 2.17 -1.17
N ALA A 137 3.74 2.39 -1.91
CA ALA A 137 3.75 2.18 -3.37
C ALA A 137 3.59 0.71 -3.75
N ALA A 138 4.19 -0.21 -2.99
CA ALA A 138 4.05 -1.65 -3.21
C ALA A 138 2.61 -2.13 -3.00
N MET A 139 1.91 -1.62 -1.97
CA MET A 139 0.48 -1.94 -1.75
C MET A 139 -0.38 -1.46 -2.91
N VAL A 140 -0.16 -0.23 -3.40
CA VAL A 140 -0.88 0.27 -4.58
C VAL A 140 -0.63 -0.59 -5.82
N HIS A 141 0.62 -1.05 -6.00
CA HIS A 141 0.96 -1.93 -7.11
C HIS A 141 0.19 -3.26 -7.03
N ASP A 142 0.13 -3.87 -5.86
CA ASP A 142 -0.62 -5.11 -5.63
C ASP A 142 -2.13 -4.94 -5.93
N SER A 143 -2.70 -3.80 -5.52
CA SER A 143 -4.09 -3.46 -5.86
C SER A 143 -4.30 -3.30 -7.38
N ILE A 144 -3.36 -2.65 -8.08
CA ILE A 144 -3.42 -2.50 -9.55
C ILE A 144 -3.34 -3.87 -10.21
N ASP A 145 -2.37 -4.71 -9.86
CA ASP A 145 -2.17 -6.04 -10.44
C ASP A 145 -3.41 -6.91 -10.28
N THR A 146 -4.01 -6.89 -9.09
CA THR A 146 -5.23 -7.65 -8.80
C THR A 146 -6.41 -7.17 -9.64
N LEU A 147 -6.59 -5.85 -9.77
CA LEU A 147 -7.70 -5.28 -10.53
C LEU A 147 -7.51 -5.43 -12.05
N ASP A 148 -6.27 -5.37 -12.55
CA ASP A 148 -5.96 -5.53 -13.97
C ASP A 148 -6.25 -6.96 -14.44
N CYS A 149 -5.96 -7.96 -13.61
CA CYS A 149 -6.36 -9.36 -13.86
C CYS A 149 -7.88 -9.53 -14.04
N LEU A 150 -8.68 -8.65 -13.42
CA LEU A 150 -10.14 -8.65 -13.50
C LEU A 150 -10.69 -7.75 -14.62
N SER A 151 -9.83 -6.92 -15.23
CA SER A 151 -10.17 -6.05 -16.34
C SER A 151 -9.16 -6.12 -17.50
N PRO A 152 -9.03 -7.28 -18.16
CA PRO A 152 -8.10 -7.43 -19.28
C PRO A 152 -8.41 -6.41 -20.39
N GLY A 153 -7.37 -5.72 -20.86
CA GLY A 153 -7.48 -4.68 -21.89
C GLY A 153 -7.81 -3.28 -21.36
N TYR A 154 -7.85 -3.07 -20.04
CA TYR A 154 -7.66 -1.72 -19.51
C TYR A 154 -6.22 -1.33 -19.82
N GLY A 155 -5.99 -0.47 -20.81
CA GLY A 155 -4.64 -0.03 -21.19
C GLY A 155 -4.00 0.71 -20.04
N PRO A 156 -3.11 0.09 -19.25
CA PRO A 156 -2.45 0.75 -18.15
C PRO A 156 -1.21 1.44 -18.69
N ASP A 157 -1.15 1.84 -19.96
CA ASP A 157 0.03 2.50 -20.54
C ASP A 157 0.34 3.82 -19.81
N GLU A 158 -0.66 4.42 -19.16
CA GLU A 158 -0.52 5.55 -18.22
C GLU A 158 -0.15 5.13 -16.78
N LEU A 159 -0.28 3.83 -16.47
CA LEU A 159 0.06 3.17 -15.21
C LEU A 159 1.19 2.12 -15.36
N ALA A 160 1.97 2.16 -16.45
CA ALA A 160 3.12 1.27 -16.64
C ALA A 160 4.27 1.77 -15.75
N TRP A 161 4.09 1.60 -14.43
CA TRP A 161 4.95 2.18 -13.39
C TRP A 161 6.25 1.40 -13.17
N ILE A 162 6.40 0.22 -13.79
CA ILE A 162 7.53 -0.68 -13.56
C ILE A 162 8.08 -1.18 -14.90
N GLY A 163 9.22 -0.62 -15.30
CA GLY A 163 10.25 -1.46 -15.88
C GLY A 163 10.56 -2.55 -14.84
N ARG A 164 10.25 -3.81 -15.19
CA ARG A 164 10.37 -5.03 -14.37
C ARG A 164 11.32 -4.87 -13.17
N ARG A 165 10.78 -4.93 -11.95
CA ARG A 165 11.54 -4.99 -10.68
C ARG A 165 12.72 -4.01 -10.65
N SER A 166 12.48 -2.75 -10.29
CA SER A 166 13.58 -1.94 -9.79
C SER A 166 14.15 -2.66 -8.54
N PRO A 167 15.46 -2.93 -8.48
CA PRO A 167 16.06 -3.54 -7.32
C PRO A 167 15.75 -2.70 -6.07
N PRO A 168 15.65 -3.33 -4.88
CA PRO A 168 15.53 -2.57 -3.66
C PRO A 168 16.63 -1.50 -3.61
N PRO A 169 16.35 -0.30 -3.06
CA PRO A 169 17.38 0.71 -2.92
C PRO A 169 18.58 0.07 -2.16
N PRO A 170 19.82 0.35 -2.57
CA PRO A 170 21.02 -0.28 -2.00
C PRO A 170 21.17 -0.11 -0.48
N PHE A 171 20.39 0.81 0.11
CA PHE A 171 20.35 1.07 1.54
C PHE A 171 19.59 0.01 2.35
N ALA A 172 18.72 -0.81 1.73
CA ALA A 172 18.03 -1.90 2.42
C ALA A 172 18.99 -3.04 2.84
N GLN A 173 20.18 -3.14 2.20
CA GLN A 173 21.22 -4.08 2.60
C GLN A 173 22.25 -3.46 3.57
N GLY A 174 22.56 -2.17 3.45
CA GLY A 174 23.57 -1.52 4.29
C GLY A 174 23.14 -1.18 5.73
N ILE A 175 21.84 -1.05 6.01
CA ILE A 175 21.34 -0.71 7.36
C ILE A 175 21.41 -1.93 8.30
N THR A 176 21.22 -3.15 7.80
CA THR A 176 21.46 -4.38 8.58
C THR A 176 22.93 -4.49 9.03
N ASP A 177 23.87 -4.18 8.13
CA ASP A 177 25.30 -4.29 8.44
C ASP A 177 25.78 -3.22 9.44
N THR A 178 25.17 -2.02 9.46
CA THR A 178 25.54 -0.97 10.43
C THR A 178 24.97 -1.22 11.83
N TYR A 179 23.81 -1.87 11.94
CA TYR A 179 23.27 -2.30 13.24
C TYR A 179 24.05 -3.49 13.82
N ASP A 180 24.51 -4.42 12.98
CA ASP A 180 25.36 -5.53 13.43
C ASP A 180 26.78 -5.07 13.81
N TYR A 181 27.36 -4.10 13.10
CA TYR A 181 28.65 -3.52 13.49
C TYR A 181 28.60 -2.83 14.87
N HIS A 182 27.54 -2.08 15.18
CA HIS A 182 27.39 -1.49 16.52
C HIS A 182 27.12 -2.52 17.62
N ARG A 183 26.51 -3.66 17.29
CA ARG A 183 26.24 -4.76 18.23
C ARG A 183 27.47 -5.63 18.49
N GLU A 184 28.34 -5.80 17.50
CA GLU A 184 29.60 -6.54 17.63
C GLU A 184 30.70 -5.70 18.29
N VAL A 185 30.76 -4.39 18.02
CA VAL A 185 31.75 -3.50 18.66
C VAL A 185 31.44 -3.21 20.13
N GLN A 186 30.17 -3.34 20.57
CA GLN A 186 29.80 -3.22 21.99
C GLN A 186 29.90 -4.53 22.79
N ARG A 187 30.14 -5.68 22.15
CA ARG A 187 30.18 -6.97 22.85
C ARG A 187 31.45 -7.23 23.69
N PRO A 188 32.67 -6.72 23.38
CA PRO A 188 33.85 -7.13 24.15
C PRO A 188 34.07 -6.37 25.47
N GLN A 189 33.18 -5.47 25.91
CA GLN A 189 33.35 -4.76 27.19
C GLN A 189 32.45 -5.23 28.35
N MET A 190 31.55 -6.20 28.13
CA MET A 190 30.72 -6.73 29.23
C MET A 190 31.14 -8.10 29.76
N GLU A 191 32.04 -8.83 29.08
CA GLU A 191 32.41 -10.20 29.49
C GLU A 191 33.64 -10.28 30.41
N GLU A 192 34.37 -9.20 30.66
CA GLU A 192 35.57 -9.22 31.55
C GLU A 192 35.31 -8.86 33.02
N ASN A 193 34.09 -8.52 33.42
CA ASN A 193 33.80 -8.05 34.78
C ASN A 193 33.03 -9.06 35.68
N PHE A 194 32.88 -10.32 35.27
CA PHE A 194 32.11 -11.31 36.04
C PHE A 194 32.92 -12.45 36.67
N ASP A 195 34.25 -12.46 36.54
CA ASP A 195 35.11 -13.52 37.12
C ASP A 195 35.98 -13.08 38.32
N SER A 196 35.66 -11.96 38.98
CA SER A 196 36.25 -11.66 40.29
C SER A 196 35.27 -11.03 41.28
N VAL A 197 34.48 -11.86 42.00
CA VAL A 197 34.18 -11.77 43.44
C VAL A 197 33.70 -13.14 43.92
#